data_AF-A0A2A3MRL5-F1
#
_entry.id   AF-A0A2A3MRL5-F1
#
_cell.length_a   1.000
_cell.length_b   1.000
_cell.length_c   1.000
_cell.angle_alpha   90.00
_cell.angle_beta   90.00
_cell.angle_gamma   90.00
#
_symmetry.space_group_name_H-M   'P 1'
#
loop_
_entity.id
_entity.type
_entity.pdbx_description
1 polymer ?
#
loop_
_entity_poly.entity_id
_entity_poly.type
_entity_poly.pdbx_seq_one_letter_code
_entity_poly.pdbx_strand_id
1 'polypeptide(L)' 'MSDILFTVFFAIVGCLMATRLYLLVTKGELNVKGVIYSKGETPVAYGATTIFASIGMLFSFLMAAIGIVTIFQGP' A
#
# COMPACT_ATOMS: atom_id res chain seq x y z
N MET A 1 23.56 4.19 5.11
CA MET A 1 23.10 2.78 4.97
C MET A 1 21.67 2.61 5.53
N SER A 2 21.33 3.30 6.63
CA SER A 2 19.96 3.39 7.18
C SER A 2 18.93 3.97 6.21
N ASP A 3 19.26 5.05 5.48
CA ASP A 3 18.28 5.77 4.64
C ASP A 3 17.89 4.98 3.39
N ILE A 4 18.84 4.20 2.85
CA ILE A 4 18.59 3.27 1.74
C ILE A 4 17.66 2.14 2.20
N LEU A 5 17.93 1.54 3.36
CA LEU A 5 17.07 0.49 3.93
C LEU A 5 15.66 1.01 4.24
N PHE A 6 15.55 2.22 4.79
CA PHE A 6 14.29 2.92 5.03
C PHE A 6 13.51 3.12 3.72
N THR A 7 14.16 3.66 2.70
CA THR A 7 13.56 3.92 1.38
C THR A 7 13.05 2.64 0.73
N VAL A 8 13.89 1.60 0.72
CA VAL A 8 13.54 0.29 0.13
C VAL A 8 12.39 -0.36 0.89
N PHE A 9 12.39 -0.30 2.23
CA PHE A 9 11.32 -0.84 3.04
C PHE A 9 9.97 -0.20 2.69
N PHE A 10 9.90 1.13 2.67
CA PHE A 10 8.66 1.83 2.34
C PHE A 10 8.23 1.63 0.88
N ALA A 11 9.17 1.52 -0.07
CA ALA A 11 8.85 1.18 -1.45
C ALA A 11 8.20 -0.21 -1.57
N ILE A 12 8.73 -1.22 -0.85
CA ILE A 12 8.16 -2.58 -0.84
C ILE A 12 6.75 -2.58 -0.23
N VAL A 13 6.55 -1.89 0.89
CA VAL A 13 5.23 -1.77 1.54
C VAL A 13 4.24 -1.07 0.62
N GLY A 14 4.66 0.01 -0.06
CA GLY A 14 3.85 0.72 -1.05
C GLY A 14 3.41 -0.18 -2.20
N CYS A 15 4.34 -0.95 -2.78
CA CYS A 15 4.05 -1.92 -3.83
C CYS A 15 3.07 -3.01 -3.39
N LEU A 16 3.23 -3.56 -2.19
CA LEU A 16 2.30 -4.57 -1.65
C LEU A 16 0.88 -4.01 -1.50
N MET A 17 0.74 -2.78 -1.02
CA MET A 17 -0.56 -2.11 -0.90
C MET A 17 -1.16 -1.82 -2.28
N ALA A 18 -0.35 -1.37 -3.24
CA ALA A 18 -0.78 -1.14 -4.62
C ALA A 18 -1.29 -2.44 -5.28
N THR A 19 -0.61 -3.57 -5.09
CA THR A 19 -1.08 -4.88 -5.59
C THR A 19 -2.43 -5.27 -4.99
N ARG A 20 -2.62 -5.06 -3.68
CA ARG A 20 -3.92 -5.35 -3.03
C ARG A 20 -5.03 -4.46 -3.57
N LEU A 21 -4.75 -3.19 -3.79
CA LEU A 21 -5.69 -2.24 -4.38
C LEU A 21 -6.04 -2.60 -5.82
N TYR A 22 -5.04 -3.01 -6.60
CA TYR A 22 -5.24 -3.49 -7.96
C TYR A 22 -6.16 -4.71 -7.98
N LEU A 23 -5.94 -5.69 -7.09
CA LEU A 23 -6.81 -6.87 -6.98
C LEU A 23 -8.23 -6.50 -6.55
N LEU A 24 -8.40 -5.59 -5.56
CA LEU A 24 -9.70 -5.06 -5.17
C LEU A 24 -10.43 -4.42 -6.35
N VAL A 25 -9.77 -3.53 -7.09
CA VAL A 25 -10.38 -2.76 -8.18
C VAL A 25 -10.68 -3.65 -9.40
N THR A 26 -9.78 -4.55 -9.76
CA THR A 26 -9.93 -5.38 -10.98
C THR A 26 -10.83 -6.59 -10.79
N LYS A 27 -10.77 -7.24 -9.63
CA LYS A 27 -11.58 -8.44 -9.36
C LYS A 27 -12.86 -8.11 -8.61
N GLY A 28 -12.99 -6.92 -8.02
CA GLY A 28 -14.11 -6.56 -7.16
C GLY A 28 -14.14 -7.32 -5.84
N GLU A 29 -13.09 -8.12 -5.58
CA GLU A 29 -13.00 -9.08 -4.49
C GLU A 29 -11.57 -9.13 -3.95
N LEU A 30 -11.45 -9.16 -2.63
CA LEU A 30 -10.17 -9.34 -1.94
C LEU A 30 -10.27 -10.57 -1.04
N ASN A 31 -9.50 -11.61 -1.35
CA ASN A 31 -9.37 -12.76 -0.46
C ASN A 31 -8.23 -12.50 0.53
N VAL A 32 -8.58 -12.32 1.81
CA VAL A 32 -7.60 -12.21 2.89
C VAL A 32 -7.82 -13.39 3.83
N LYS A 33 -6.86 -14.32 3.86
CA LYS A 33 -6.87 -15.50 4.75
C LYS A 33 -8.16 -16.33 4.65
N GLY A 34 -8.73 -16.48 3.45
CA GLY A 34 -9.95 -17.25 3.22
C GLY A 34 -11.24 -16.45 3.39
N VAL A 35 -11.17 -15.19 3.82
CA VAL A 35 -12.32 -14.28 3.85
C VAL A 35 -12.34 -13.49 2.55
N ILE A 36 -13.41 -13.65 1.76
CA ILE A 36 -13.63 -12.91 0.52
C ILE A 36 -14.39 -11.64 0.86
N TYR A 37 -13.74 -10.49 0.69
CA TYR A 37 -14.36 -9.19 0.81
C TYR A 37 -14.81 -8.74 -0.57
N SER A 38 -16.12 -8.75 -0.82
CA SER A 38 -16.70 -8.32 -2.10
C SER A 38 -17.54 -7.06 -1.93
N LYS A 39 -17.71 -6.31 -3.03
CA LYS A 39 -18.65 -5.18 -3.10
C LYS A 39 -20.11 -5.58 -2.85
N GLY A 40 -20.47 -6.83 -3.16
CA GLY A 40 -21.84 -7.33 -3.09
C GLY A 40 -22.23 -7.84 -1.70
N GLU A 41 -21.34 -8.56 -1.02
CA GLU A 41 -21.63 -9.19 0.27
C GLU A 41 -21.18 -8.33 1.46
N THR A 42 -20.05 -7.63 1.33
CA THR A 42 -19.44 -6.85 2.42
C THR A 42 -19.01 -5.45 1.98
N PRO A 43 -19.95 -4.58 1.55
CA PRO A 43 -19.62 -3.28 0.95
C PRO A 43 -18.83 -2.36 1.89
N VAL A 44 -19.11 -2.41 3.20
CA VAL A 44 -18.43 -1.59 4.21
C VAL A 44 -16.98 -2.05 4.41
N ALA A 45 -16.75 -3.36 4.56
CA ALA A 45 -15.41 -3.91 4.74
C ALA A 45 -14.57 -3.76 3.46
N TYR A 46 -15.19 -3.90 2.29
CA TYR A 46 -14.58 -3.60 0.99
C TYR A 46 -14.16 -2.12 0.89
N GLY A 47 -15.05 -1.20 1.26
CA GLY A 47 -14.75 0.24 1.26
C GLY A 47 -13.61 0.58 2.23
N ALA A 48 -13.68 0.07 3.46
CA ALA A 48 -12.65 0.28 4.47
C ALA A 48 -11.29 -0.26 4.02
N THR A 49 -11.22 -1.50 3.53
CA THR A 49 -9.96 -2.09 3.04
C THR A 49 -9.38 -1.31 1.87
N THR A 50 -10.22 -0.82 0.96
CA THR A 50 -9.77 0.02 -0.17
C THR A 50 -9.21 1.36 0.30
N ILE A 51 -9.86 2.02 1.28
CA ILE A 51 -9.39 3.30 1.84
C ILE A 51 -8.08 3.10 2.60
N PHE A 52 -7.99 2.09 3.47
CA PHE A 52 -6.76 1.80 4.21
C PHE A 52 -5.60 1.43 3.28
N ALA A 53 -5.85 0.63 2.24
CA ALA A 53 -4.83 0.31 1.25
C ALA A 53 -4.38 1.58 0.48
N SER A 54 -5.31 2.48 0.15
CA SER A 54 -5.00 3.73 -0.56
C SER A 54 -4.13 4.66 0.26
N ILE A 55 -4.50 4.87 1.53
CA ILE A 55 -3.73 5.69 2.48
C ILE A 55 -2.36 5.07 2.72
N GLY A 56 -2.30 3.76 2.96
CA GLY A 56 -1.04 3.04 3.18
C GLY A 56 -0.10 3.15 1.98
N MET A 57 -0.64 3.02 0.75
CA MET A 57 0.11 3.20 -0.48
C MET A 57 0.68 4.62 -0.61
N LEU A 58 -0.17 5.65 -0.46
CA LEU A 58 0.24 7.05 -0.54
C LEU A 58 1.31 7.39 0.50
N PHE A 59 1.08 6.99 1.75
CA PHE A 59 2.03 7.21 2.83
C PHE A 59 3.38 6.53 2.55
N SER A 60 3.34 5.29 2.08
CA SER A 60 4.57 4.54 1.79
C SER A 60 5.38 5.15 0.65
N PHE A 61 4.72 5.59 -0.43
CA PHE A 61 5.42 6.28 -1.51
C PHE A 61 5.94 7.66 -1.09
N LEU A 62 5.20 8.40 -0.25
CA LEU A 62 5.68 9.66 0.30
C LEU A 62 6.94 9.45 1.14
N MET A 63 6.94 8.46 2.04
CA MET A 63 8.10 8.14 2.87
C MET A 63 9.29 7.65 2.04
N ALA A 64 9.04 6.85 0.99
CA ALA A 64 10.09 6.46 0.05
C ALA A 64 10.66 7.68 -0.69
N ALA A 65 9.82 8.62 -1.14
CA ALA A 65 10.28 9.85 -1.79
C ALA A 65 11.12 10.73 -0.86
N ILE A 66 10.73 10.88 0.41
CA ILE A 66 11.53 11.58 1.43
C ILE A 66 12.87 10.86 1.64
N GLY A 67 12.85 9.53 1.72
CA GLY A 67 14.06 8.71 1.79
C GLY A 67 15.01 8.93 0.61
N ILE A 68 14.49 9.01 -0.61
CA ILE A 68 15.27 9.34 -1.81
C ILE A 68 15.90 10.74 -1.69
N VAL A 69 15.13 11.75 -1.30
CA VAL A 69 15.62 13.13 -1.14
C VAL A 69 16.74 13.20 -0.10
N THR A 70 16.58 12.55 1.04
CA THR A 70 17.61 12.52 2.10
C THR A 70 18.89 11.81 1.68
N ILE A 71 18.80 10.74 0.87
CA ILE A 71 19.98 10.08 0.29
C ILE A 71 20.76 11.04 -0.62
N PHE A 72 20.08 11.83 -1.44
CA PHE A 72 20.72 12.77 -2.38
C PHE A 72 21.19 14.07 -1.75
N GLN A 73 20.59 14.48 -0.64
CA GLN A 73 21.00 15.70 0.08
C GLN A 73 22.28 15.50 0.91
N GLY A 74 22.68 14.25 1.17
CA GLY A 74 23.80 13.95 2.07
C GLY A 74 23.52 14.41 3.51
N PRO A 75 24.34 13.99 4.50
CA PRO A 75 24.32 14.65 5.81
C PRO A 75 24.71 16.13 5.70
#